data_AF-A0A562JB10-F1
#
_entry.id   AF-A0A562JB10-F1
#
_cell.length_a   1.000
_cell.length_b   1.000
_cell.length_c   1.000
_cell.angle_alpha   90.00
_cell.angle_beta   90.00
_cell.angle_gamma   90.00
#
_symmetry.space_group_name_H-M   'P 1'
#
loop_
_entity.id
_entity.type
_entity.pdbx_description
1 polymer ?
#
loop_
_entity_poly.entity_id
_entity_poly.type
_entity_poly.pdbx_seq_one_letter_code
_entity_poly.pdbx_strand_id
1 'polypeptide(L)'
;MKILFCKISSMKYYKGASNKDVPYNGGSYVKENGYGHEEFNFEPVELDDGKFYCLGFVETKSTSKIKNNELHFENISGCELLKKEKFVEGVLVVWCATTDLNETSVVGWYKNATVFRNYEKAEFDTGYTQNYNIIAEKGGCVLLPQGVRHRHAWDAPVAKKRTYGFGQSMIWYAREEKAVNYIQKLVKNIDEYTGDNWIDLVVS
;
A
#
# COMPACT_ATOMS: atom_id res chain seq x y z
N MET A 1 -0.56 0.89 -18.55
CA MET A 1 0.17 1.01 -17.27
C MET A 1 -0.59 0.22 -16.23
N LYS A 2 0.10 -0.60 -15.43
CA LYS A 2 -0.49 -1.37 -14.34
C LYS A 2 -0.43 -0.52 -13.06
N ILE A 3 -1.57 -0.20 -12.47
CA ILE A 3 -1.66 0.59 -11.23
C ILE A 3 -2.64 -0.07 -10.26
N LEU A 4 -2.31 -0.04 -8.97
CA LEU A 4 -3.15 -0.57 -7.90
C LEU A 4 -3.15 0.39 -6.72
N PHE A 5 -4.33 0.73 -6.20
CA PHE A 5 -4.46 1.56 -5.01
C PHE A 5 -4.82 0.70 -3.80
N CYS A 6 -4.03 0.83 -2.74
CA CYS A 6 -4.15 0.05 -1.51
C CYS A 6 -4.36 1.00 -0.34
N LYS A 7 -5.45 0.82 0.40
CA LYS A 7 -5.75 1.60 1.59
C LYS A 7 -5.32 0.82 2.83
N ILE A 8 -4.57 1.50 3.70
CA ILE A 8 -4.02 0.97 4.96
C ILE A 8 -4.37 1.91 6.11
N SER A 9 -4.12 1.48 7.36
CA SER A 9 -4.21 2.37 8.52
C SER A 9 -3.26 3.56 8.39
N SER A 10 -3.62 4.71 8.96
CA SER A 10 -2.77 5.90 8.88
C SER A 10 -1.69 5.84 9.96
N MET A 11 -0.43 5.89 9.55
CA MET A 11 0.75 5.95 10.41
C MET A 11 1.74 7.00 9.87
N LYS A 12 2.64 7.46 10.73
CA LYS A 12 3.69 8.42 10.35
C LYS A 12 4.79 7.75 9.56
N TYR A 13 5.31 6.63 10.05
CA TYR A 13 6.55 6.03 9.54
C TYR A 13 6.33 4.67 8.90
N TYR A 14 5.33 3.90 9.35
CA TYR A 14 5.13 2.53 8.87
C TYR A 14 6.41 1.67 9.03
N LYS A 15 7.04 1.83 10.21
CA LYS A 15 8.25 1.11 10.64
C LYS A 15 8.03 0.34 11.94
N GLY A 16 6.82 -0.21 12.09
CA GLY A 16 6.33 -0.82 13.31
C GLY A 16 5.56 0.17 14.19
N ALA A 17 4.52 -0.34 14.82
CA ALA A 17 3.71 0.44 15.76
C ALA A 17 4.50 0.74 17.04
N SER A 18 4.41 1.98 17.51
CA SER A 18 5.00 2.41 18.76
C SER A 18 4.13 3.45 19.45
N ASN A 19 4.48 3.82 20.68
CA ASN A 19 3.87 4.95 21.38
C ASN A 19 4.04 6.29 20.62
N LYS A 20 5.04 6.42 19.75
CA LYS A 20 5.27 7.60 18.91
C LYS A 20 4.57 7.53 17.54
N ASP A 21 4.18 6.33 17.12
CA ASP A 21 3.52 6.06 15.85
C ASP A 21 2.45 4.97 16.00
N VAL A 22 1.26 5.39 16.44
CA VAL A 22 0.12 4.51 16.67
C VAL A 22 -0.77 4.51 15.41
N PRO A 23 -1.16 3.34 14.88
CA PRO A 23 -2.08 3.26 13.76
C PRO A 23 -3.41 3.96 14.06
N TYR A 24 -3.78 4.93 13.22
CA TYR A 24 -5.10 5.55 13.23
C TYR A 24 -6.07 4.78 12.33
N ASN A 25 -7.28 4.53 12.83
CA ASN A 25 -8.31 3.67 12.20
C ASN A 25 -7.92 2.19 12.01
N GLY A 26 -6.84 1.71 12.64
CA GLY A 26 -6.62 0.27 12.79
C GLY A 26 -7.81 -0.31 13.55
N GLY A 27 -8.54 -1.24 12.92
CA GLY A 27 -9.83 -1.71 13.44
C GLY A 27 -9.78 -2.20 14.89
N SER A 28 -10.94 -2.45 15.48
CA SER A 28 -11.08 -3.02 16.83
C SER A 28 -10.34 -4.34 17.06
N TYR A 29 -9.77 -4.95 16.02
CA TYR A 29 -8.97 -6.17 16.03
C TYR A 29 -7.52 -6.00 16.55
N VAL A 30 -7.02 -4.76 16.63
CA VAL A 30 -5.65 -4.45 17.08
C VAL A 30 -5.43 -4.79 18.56
N LYS A 31 -6.50 -4.90 19.36
CA LYS A 31 -6.39 -5.22 20.80
C LYS A 31 -6.30 -6.72 21.12
N GLU A 32 -6.61 -7.63 20.19
CA GLU A 32 -6.72 -9.06 20.50
C GLU A 32 -5.79 -10.00 19.69
N ASN A 33 -5.28 -9.60 18.51
CA ASN A 33 -4.61 -10.56 17.59
C ASN A 33 -3.22 -10.16 17.04
N GLY A 34 -2.57 -9.14 17.60
CA GLY A 34 -1.26 -8.69 17.13
C GLY A 34 -1.36 -7.73 15.93
N TYR A 35 -0.28 -6.98 15.72
CA TYR A 35 -0.21 -5.88 14.77
C TYR A 35 -0.46 -6.33 13.32
N GLY A 36 -1.13 -5.47 12.54
CA GLY A 36 -1.83 -5.80 11.28
C GLY A 36 -0.95 -5.96 10.04
N HIS A 37 0.35 -6.26 10.20
CA HIS A 37 1.39 -6.37 9.16
C HIS A 37 1.64 -5.10 8.33
N GLU A 38 0.63 -4.28 8.09
CA GLU A 38 0.69 -3.03 7.34
C GLU A 38 1.55 -1.96 8.02
N GLU A 39 1.78 -2.07 9.33
CA GLU A 39 2.65 -1.16 10.08
C GLU A 39 4.11 -1.23 9.68
N PHE A 40 4.53 -2.22 8.88
CA PHE A 40 5.90 -2.36 8.37
C PHE A 40 6.03 -2.08 6.87
N ASN A 41 4.98 -1.55 6.22
CA ASN A 41 4.98 -1.30 4.78
C ASN A 41 6.11 -0.36 4.30
N PHE A 42 6.76 0.41 5.16
CA PHE A 42 7.90 1.24 4.74
C PHE A 42 9.14 1.02 5.60
N GLU A 43 9.26 -0.18 6.20
CA GLU A 43 10.51 -0.67 6.78
C GLU A 43 11.22 -1.56 5.76
N PRO A 44 12.31 -1.10 5.13
CA PRO A 44 13.07 -1.94 4.22
C PRO A 44 13.77 -3.06 4.97
N VAL A 45 13.69 -4.27 4.44
CA VAL A 45 14.40 -5.44 4.94
C VAL A 45 15.38 -5.94 3.90
N GLU A 46 16.55 -6.39 4.34
CA GLU A 46 17.50 -7.07 3.48
C GLU A 46 17.02 -8.51 3.26
N LEU A 47 16.97 -8.96 2.01
CA LEU A 47 16.65 -10.35 1.66
C LEU A 47 17.90 -11.10 1.20
N ASP A 48 17.77 -12.40 0.94
CA ASP A 48 18.89 -13.32 0.63
C ASP A 48 19.77 -12.89 -0.56
N ASP A 49 19.28 -12.02 -1.44
CA ASP A 49 20.03 -11.46 -2.57
C ASP A 49 20.91 -10.24 -2.21
N GLY A 50 20.93 -9.85 -0.93
CA GLY A 50 21.69 -8.72 -0.40
C GLY A 50 21.11 -7.35 -0.75
N LYS A 51 19.86 -7.30 -1.25
CA LYS A 51 19.16 -6.04 -1.55
C LYS A 51 18.08 -5.76 -0.52
N PHE A 52 17.74 -4.47 -0.40
CA PHE A 52 16.69 -4.01 0.48
C PHE A 52 15.35 -3.94 -0.25
N TYR A 53 14.29 -4.47 0.37
CA TYR A 53 12.93 -4.49 -0.16
C TYR A 53 11.93 -3.97 0.86
N CYS A 54 10.87 -3.33 0.38
CA CYS A 54 9.65 -3.14 1.17
C CYS A 54 8.72 -4.33 0.98
N LEU A 55 8.29 -4.93 2.09
CA LEU A 55 7.28 -5.98 2.13
C LEU A 55 5.92 -5.37 2.46
N GLY A 56 5.18 -4.98 1.42
CA GLY A 56 3.88 -4.34 1.53
C GLY A 56 2.75 -5.32 1.81
N PHE A 57 1.92 -4.99 2.78
CA PHE A 57 0.70 -5.70 3.14
C PHE A 57 -0.51 -4.79 2.99
N VAL A 58 -1.52 -5.29 2.29
CA VAL A 58 -2.90 -4.75 2.32
C VAL A 58 -3.85 -5.88 2.65
N GLU A 59 -4.74 -5.64 3.61
CA GLU A 59 -5.77 -6.62 3.94
C GLU A 59 -6.75 -6.76 2.77
N THR A 60 -6.80 -7.97 2.22
CA THR A 60 -7.92 -8.40 1.39
C THR A 60 -9.06 -8.80 2.32
N LYS A 61 -10.27 -8.27 2.10
CA LYS A 61 -11.43 -8.61 2.94
C LYS A 61 -11.51 -10.12 3.13
N SER A 62 -11.85 -10.59 4.31
CA SER A 62 -12.15 -12.00 4.51
C SER A 62 -13.63 -12.27 4.24
N THR A 63 -13.94 -13.33 3.48
CA THR A 63 -15.33 -13.83 3.35
C THR A 63 -15.70 -14.82 4.46
N SER A 64 -14.73 -15.33 5.22
CA SER A 64 -14.92 -16.22 6.38
C SER A 64 -13.64 -16.29 7.22
N LYS A 65 -13.75 -16.59 8.53
CA LYS A 65 -12.59 -16.72 9.44
C LYS A 65 -11.46 -17.68 8.97
N ILE A 66 -11.68 -18.44 7.90
CA ILE A 66 -10.77 -19.49 7.41
C ILE A 66 -10.09 -19.11 6.09
N LYS A 67 -10.68 -18.22 5.27
CA LYS A 67 -10.15 -17.90 3.93
C LYS A 67 -10.03 -16.39 3.72
N ASN A 68 -8.79 -15.94 3.53
CA ASN A 68 -8.50 -14.59 3.04
C ASN A 68 -8.88 -14.50 1.56
N ASN A 69 -9.39 -13.36 1.10
CA ASN A 69 -9.69 -13.19 -0.32
C ASN A 69 -8.40 -13.06 -1.13
N GLU A 70 -8.49 -13.35 -2.43
CA GLU A 70 -7.37 -13.21 -3.34
C GLU A 70 -7.33 -11.81 -3.94
N LEU A 71 -6.13 -11.36 -4.32
CA LEU A 71 -6.00 -10.22 -5.23
C LEU A 71 -6.41 -10.62 -6.65
N HIS A 72 -7.35 -9.88 -7.21
CA HIS A 72 -7.93 -10.16 -8.52
C HIS A 72 -7.20 -9.35 -9.59
N PHE A 73 -6.04 -9.83 -10.02
CA PHE A 73 -5.18 -9.16 -11.00
C PHE A 73 -5.88 -8.81 -12.30
N GLU A 74 -6.85 -9.61 -12.71
CA GLU A 74 -7.68 -9.37 -13.89
C GLU A 74 -8.45 -8.05 -13.86
N ASN A 75 -8.50 -7.39 -12.70
CA ASN A 75 -9.05 -6.05 -12.55
C ASN A 75 -8.02 -4.93 -12.71
N ILE A 76 -6.71 -5.23 -12.68
CA ILE A 76 -5.67 -4.26 -12.99
C ILE A 76 -5.64 -4.06 -14.51
N SER A 77 -5.67 -2.82 -14.98
CA SER A 77 -5.61 -2.51 -16.41
C SER A 77 -4.36 -3.09 -17.07
N GLY A 78 -4.56 -3.86 -18.15
CA GLY A 78 -3.49 -4.56 -18.87
C GLY A 78 -3.15 -5.95 -18.31
N CYS A 79 -3.93 -6.45 -17.34
CA CYS A 79 -3.76 -7.76 -16.71
C CYS A 79 -4.98 -8.67 -16.89
N GLU A 80 -5.89 -8.36 -17.83
CA GLU A 80 -7.20 -8.99 -17.98
C GLU A 80 -7.12 -10.52 -18.22
N LEU A 81 -6.01 -10.99 -18.79
CA LEU A 81 -5.75 -12.40 -19.09
C LEU A 81 -5.05 -13.16 -17.95
N LEU A 82 -4.65 -12.50 -16.86
CA LEU A 82 -3.80 -13.05 -15.80
C LEU A 82 -4.59 -13.67 -14.62
N LYS A 83 -5.79 -14.19 -14.89
CA LYS A 83 -6.70 -14.77 -13.87
C LYS A 83 -6.11 -15.97 -13.12
N LYS A 84 -5.17 -16.69 -13.73
CA LYS A 84 -4.54 -17.89 -13.17
C LYS A 84 -3.13 -17.65 -12.65
N GLU A 85 -2.58 -16.45 -12.88
CA GLU A 85 -1.23 -16.13 -12.44
C GLU A 85 -1.18 -15.93 -10.92
N LYS A 86 -0.04 -16.32 -10.33
CA LYS A 86 0.21 -16.19 -8.90
C LYS A 86 0.73 -14.82 -8.51
N PHE A 87 1.40 -14.13 -9.43
CA PHE A 87 1.89 -12.77 -9.23
C PHE A 87 1.85 -11.97 -10.54
N VAL A 88 1.94 -10.64 -10.42
CA VAL A 88 2.13 -9.72 -11.54
C VAL A 88 3.20 -8.72 -11.19
N GLU A 89 4.16 -8.54 -12.10
CA GLU A 89 5.27 -7.60 -11.96
C GLU A 89 5.01 -6.28 -12.71
N GLY A 90 5.80 -5.26 -12.36
CA GLY A 90 5.77 -3.96 -13.03
C GLY A 90 4.53 -3.15 -12.68
N VAL A 91 4.00 -3.30 -11.47
CA VAL A 91 2.81 -2.58 -10.98
C VAL A 91 3.25 -1.33 -10.23
N LEU A 92 2.64 -0.18 -10.53
CA LEU A 92 2.69 0.98 -9.64
C LEU A 92 1.67 0.78 -8.52
N VAL A 93 2.16 0.53 -7.31
CA VAL A 93 1.29 0.39 -6.13
C VAL A 93 1.27 1.72 -5.39
N VAL A 94 0.08 2.29 -5.21
CA VAL A 94 -0.14 3.54 -4.50
C VAL A 94 -0.78 3.24 -3.15
N TRP A 95 -0.06 3.59 -2.08
CA TRP A 95 -0.52 3.42 -0.72
C TRP A 95 -1.30 4.66 -0.29
N CYS A 96 -2.49 4.45 0.27
CA CYS A 96 -3.38 5.49 0.74
C CYS A 96 -3.80 5.21 2.18
N ALA A 97 -4.13 6.26 2.94
CA ALA A 97 -4.69 6.12 4.28
C ALA A 97 -5.75 7.20 4.54
N THR A 98 -6.69 6.89 5.42
CA THR A 98 -7.63 7.89 5.94
C THR A 98 -6.97 8.60 7.12
N THR A 99 -6.73 9.90 6.99
CA THR A 99 -6.11 10.77 7.99
C THR A 99 -7.06 11.04 9.16
N ASP A 100 -6.53 11.60 10.24
CA ASP A 100 -7.27 12.11 11.40
C ASP A 100 -8.26 13.23 11.05
N LEU A 101 -8.06 13.91 9.92
CA LEU A 101 -9.02 14.87 9.34
C LEU A 101 -10.17 14.20 8.56
N ASN A 102 -10.24 12.86 8.57
CA ASN A 102 -11.24 12.06 7.85
C ASN A 102 -11.19 12.26 6.32
N GLU A 103 -9.99 12.50 5.80
CA GLU A 103 -9.69 12.60 4.37
C GLU A 103 -8.84 11.40 3.96
N THR A 104 -9.01 10.90 2.73
CA THR A 104 -8.14 9.83 2.22
C THR A 104 -7.05 10.47 1.38
N SER A 105 -5.80 10.19 1.72
CA SER A 105 -4.61 10.71 1.04
C SER A 105 -3.69 9.58 0.61
N VAL A 106 -2.92 9.79 -0.46
CA VAL A 106 -1.72 9.03 -0.77
C VAL A 106 -0.70 9.27 0.35
N VAL A 107 -0.13 8.18 0.88
CA VAL A 107 0.93 8.21 1.89
C VAL A 107 2.30 7.88 1.28
N GLY A 108 2.31 7.14 0.18
CA GLY A 108 3.52 6.69 -0.49
C GLY A 108 3.20 5.77 -1.66
N TRP A 109 4.23 5.23 -2.30
CA TRP A 109 4.08 4.32 -3.43
C TRP A 109 5.28 3.39 -3.57
N TYR A 110 5.07 2.30 -4.29
CA TYR A 110 6.12 1.45 -4.82
C TYR A 110 6.07 1.45 -6.35
N LYS A 111 7.19 1.77 -6.99
CA LYS A 111 7.38 1.60 -8.43
C LYS A 111 7.88 0.19 -8.73
N ASN A 112 7.48 -0.34 -9.88
CA ASN A 112 7.89 -1.64 -10.39
C ASN A 112 7.67 -2.80 -9.39
N ALA A 113 6.59 -2.72 -8.60
CA ALA A 113 6.28 -3.73 -7.60
C ALA A 113 5.83 -5.05 -8.23
N THR A 114 6.07 -6.13 -7.49
CA THR A 114 5.47 -7.44 -7.71
C THR A 114 4.31 -7.60 -6.74
N VAL A 115 3.13 -7.93 -7.27
CA VAL A 115 1.89 -8.11 -6.51
C VAL A 115 1.50 -9.58 -6.54
N PHE A 116 1.27 -10.20 -5.38
CA PHE A 116 0.95 -11.61 -5.22
C PHE A 116 -0.55 -11.84 -5.02
N ARG A 117 -1.08 -12.95 -5.54
CA ARG A 117 -2.52 -13.25 -5.51
C ARG A 117 -2.95 -13.61 -4.09
N ASN A 118 -2.06 -14.31 -3.38
CA ASN A 118 -2.20 -14.73 -2.00
C ASN A 118 -1.12 -14.03 -1.15
N TYR A 119 -1.24 -14.15 0.17
CA TYR A 119 -0.22 -13.65 1.08
C TYR A 119 1.01 -14.56 1.04
N GLU A 120 2.16 -13.95 0.81
CA GLU A 120 3.48 -14.53 1.00
C GLU A 120 3.96 -14.26 2.43
N LYS A 121 5.01 -14.97 2.85
CA LYS A 121 5.60 -14.87 4.19
C LYS A 121 7.08 -14.60 4.12
N ALA A 122 7.56 -13.71 4.98
CA ALA A 122 8.97 -13.53 5.27
C ALA A 122 9.21 -13.91 6.74
N GLU A 123 10.20 -14.76 6.98
CA GLU A 123 10.65 -15.13 8.31
C GLU A 123 11.97 -14.41 8.60
N PHE A 124 12.07 -13.81 9.78
CA PHE A 124 13.24 -13.05 10.20
C PHE A 124 13.96 -13.77 11.33
N ASP A 125 15.27 -13.52 11.45
CA ASP A 125 16.12 -14.09 12.52
C ASP A 125 15.63 -13.78 13.94
N THR A 126 14.80 -12.75 14.10
CA THR A 126 14.13 -12.40 15.35
C THR A 126 13.03 -13.39 15.75
N GLY A 127 12.70 -14.35 14.89
CA GLY A 127 11.55 -15.25 15.01
C GLY A 127 10.22 -14.60 14.61
N TYR A 128 10.23 -13.36 14.15
CA TYR A 128 9.03 -12.69 13.60
C TYR A 128 8.73 -13.20 12.19
N THR A 129 7.44 -13.40 11.89
CA THR A 129 6.96 -13.71 10.54
C THR A 129 6.05 -12.59 10.07
N GLN A 130 6.38 -11.98 8.92
CA GLN A 130 5.56 -10.97 8.27
C GLN A 130 4.83 -11.55 7.08
N ASN A 131 3.51 -11.34 7.03
CA ASN A 131 2.75 -11.57 5.80
C ASN A 131 2.88 -10.34 4.89
N TYR A 132 3.01 -10.56 3.60
CA TYR A 132 2.97 -9.50 2.59
C TYR A 132 2.27 -10.00 1.32
N ASN A 133 1.74 -9.10 0.51
CA ASN A 133 1.17 -9.42 -0.79
C ASN A 133 1.67 -8.50 -1.90
N ILE A 134 2.62 -7.63 -1.57
CA ILE A 134 3.28 -6.69 -2.48
C ILE A 134 4.74 -6.61 -2.06
N ILE A 135 5.66 -6.67 -3.02
CA ILE A 135 7.09 -6.45 -2.78
C ILE A 135 7.66 -5.49 -3.81
N ALA A 136 8.58 -4.65 -3.40
CA ALA A 136 9.36 -3.80 -4.30
C ALA A 136 10.74 -3.51 -3.72
N GLU A 137 11.74 -3.39 -4.60
CA GLU A 137 13.07 -2.95 -4.20
C GLU A 137 12.99 -1.54 -3.60
N LYS A 138 13.72 -1.30 -2.50
CA LYS A 138 13.70 -0.04 -1.74
C LYS A 138 13.88 1.19 -2.63
N GLY A 139 14.72 1.10 -3.66
CA GLY A 139 14.97 2.21 -4.60
C GLY A 139 13.73 2.67 -5.39
N GLY A 140 12.70 1.83 -5.51
CA GLY A 140 11.41 2.17 -6.12
C GLY A 140 10.35 2.67 -5.12
N CYS A 141 10.65 2.66 -3.82
CA CYS A 141 9.68 2.94 -2.77
C CYS A 141 9.83 4.35 -2.22
N VAL A 142 8.71 5.05 -2.04
CA VAL A 142 8.67 6.37 -1.41
C VAL A 142 7.61 6.41 -0.33
N LEU A 143 8.01 6.83 0.87
CA LEU A 143 7.11 7.27 1.92
C LEU A 143 7.11 8.80 1.95
N LEU A 144 5.96 9.42 1.67
CA LEU A 144 5.86 10.88 1.72
C LEU A 144 6.00 11.38 3.17
N PRO A 145 6.64 12.54 3.40
CA PRO A 145 6.62 13.21 4.68
C PRO A 145 5.19 13.51 5.14
N GLN A 146 4.90 13.39 6.44
CA GLN A 146 3.55 13.59 6.96
C GLN A 146 2.94 14.93 6.52
N GLY A 147 3.70 16.04 6.62
CA GLY A 147 3.24 17.37 6.21
C GLY A 147 3.04 17.54 4.69
N VAL A 148 3.63 16.67 3.86
CA VAL A 148 3.44 16.68 2.41
C VAL A 148 2.12 16.00 2.02
N ARG A 149 1.69 14.98 2.76
CA ARG A 149 0.49 14.18 2.44
C ARG A 149 -0.79 15.01 2.37
N HIS A 150 -0.91 16.08 3.16
CA HIS A 150 -2.10 16.94 3.16
C HIS A 150 -2.26 17.85 1.93
N ARG A 151 -1.33 17.82 0.97
CA ARG A 151 -1.44 18.64 -0.24
C ARG A 151 -2.41 18.00 -1.23
N HIS A 152 -3.20 18.82 -1.91
CA HIS A 152 -4.15 18.39 -2.96
C HIS A 152 -3.56 17.49 -4.06
N ALA A 153 -2.25 17.59 -4.31
CA ALA A 153 -1.53 16.72 -5.23
C ALA A 153 -1.57 15.23 -4.86
N TRP A 154 -1.88 14.93 -3.59
CA TRP A 154 -1.88 13.60 -2.99
C TRP A 154 -3.28 13.16 -2.51
N ASP A 155 -4.34 13.91 -2.84
CA ASP A 155 -5.71 13.55 -2.51
C ASP A 155 -6.08 12.19 -3.14
N ALA A 156 -6.51 11.21 -2.33
CA ALA A 156 -7.01 9.94 -2.85
C ALA A 156 -8.54 9.96 -2.97
N PRO A 157 -9.11 9.62 -4.14
CA PRO A 157 -10.54 9.74 -4.39
C PRO A 157 -11.34 8.66 -3.64
N VAL A 158 -12.55 9.04 -3.24
CA VAL A 158 -13.54 8.14 -2.63
C VAL A 158 -14.77 8.13 -3.52
N ALA A 159 -15.27 6.93 -3.86
CA ALA A 159 -16.33 6.73 -4.84
C ALA A 159 -17.61 7.52 -4.50
N LYS A 160 -17.97 7.59 -3.22
CA LYS A 160 -19.13 8.38 -2.74
C LYS A 160 -19.04 9.87 -3.09
N LYS A 161 -17.81 10.43 -3.22
CA LYS A 161 -17.58 11.85 -3.53
C LYS A 161 -17.34 12.10 -5.02
N ARG A 162 -16.66 11.18 -5.74
CA ARG A 162 -16.17 11.42 -7.11
C ARG A 162 -16.67 10.45 -8.17
N THR A 163 -17.59 9.53 -7.86
CA THR A 163 -18.06 8.42 -8.74
C THR A 163 -16.98 7.42 -9.17
N TYR A 164 -15.74 7.62 -8.73
CA TYR A 164 -14.59 6.74 -8.82
C TYR A 164 -13.77 6.85 -7.53
N GLY A 165 -12.91 5.88 -7.26
CA GLY A 165 -12.05 5.86 -6.07
C GLY A 165 -12.39 4.72 -5.12
N PHE A 166 -11.86 4.80 -3.90
CA PHE A 166 -12.13 3.80 -2.88
C PHE A 166 -13.63 3.72 -2.56
N GLY A 167 -14.17 2.50 -2.64
CA GLY A 167 -15.50 2.15 -2.16
C GLY A 167 -15.45 1.57 -0.75
N GLN A 168 -16.14 0.45 -0.55
CA GLN A 168 -16.09 -0.31 0.70
C GLN A 168 -14.85 -1.21 0.83
N SER A 169 -14.09 -1.38 -0.25
CA SER A 169 -12.87 -2.21 -0.29
C SER A 169 -11.64 -1.38 0.11
N MET A 170 -10.65 -2.03 0.71
CA MET A 170 -9.30 -1.45 0.90
C MET A 170 -8.50 -1.39 -0.41
N ILE A 171 -9.06 -1.92 -1.49
CA ILE A 171 -8.39 -1.98 -2.78
C ILE A 171 -9.25 -1.28 -3.83
N TRP A 172 -8.59 -0.45 -4.64
CA TRP A 172 -9.20 0.18 -5.80
C TRP A 172 -8.33 -0.05 -7.04
N TYR A 173 -8.94 -0.63 -8.07
CA TYR A 173 -8.27 -0.99 -9.32
C TYR A 173 -8.30 0.12 -10.38
N ALA A 174 -8.96 1.25 -10.09
CA ALA A 174 -8.98 2.44 -10.93
C ALA A 174 -9.39 2.20 -12.40
N ARG A 175 -10.44 1.39 -12.59
CA ARG A 175 -10.95 1.00 -13.92
C ARG A 175 -11.92 2.00 -14.53
N GLU A 176 -12.43 2.92 -13.71
CA GLU A 176 -13.45 3.87 -14.11
C GLU A 176 -12.87 4.90 -15.10
N GLU A 177 -13.52 5.08 -16.25
CA GLU A 177 -13.06 6.06 -17.27
C GLU A 177 -12.93 7.49 -16.70
N LYS A 178 -13.81 7.84 -15.76
CA LYS A 178 -13.77 9.14 -15.06
C LYS A 178 -12.51 9.35 -14.21
N ALA A 179 -11.79 8.28 -13.86
CA ALA A 179 -10.55 8.34 -13.08
C ALA A 179 -9.31 8.66 -13.94
N VAL A 180 -9.38 8.57 -15.28
CA VAL A 180 -8.21 8.70 -16.17
C VAL A 180 -7.42 9.99 -15.92
N ASN A 181 -8.11 11.14 -15.87
CA ASN A 181 -7.47 12.43 -15.62
C ASN A 181 -6.82 12.52 -14.23
N TYR A 182 -7.41 11.89 -13.23
CA TYR A 182 -6.83 11.82 -11.89
C TYR A 182 -5.57 10.97 -11.89
N ILE A 183 -5.64 9.77 -12.49
CA ILE A 183 -4.50 8.83 -12.57
C ILE A 183 -3.33 9.48 -13.30
N GLN A 184 -3.57 10.12 -14.45
CA GLN A 184 -2.53 10.80 -15.22
C GLN A 184 -1.82 11.90 -14.40
N LYS A 185 -2.60 12.73 -13.68
CA LYS A 185 -2.04 13.76 -12.80
C LYS A 185 -1.24 13.17 -11.65
N LEU A 186 -1.76 12.14 -11.00
CA LEU A 186 -1.08 11.48 -9.89
C LEU A 186 0.23 10.84 -10.35
N VAL A 187 0.22 10.10 -11.45
CA VAL A 187 1.41 9.45 -12.01
C VAL A 187 2.47 10.49 -12.36
N LYS A 188 2.06 11.60 -12.99
CA LYS A 188 2.95 12.72 -13.24
C LYS A 188 3.57 13.26 -11.94
N ASN A 189 2.76 13.49 -10.90
CA ASN A 189 3.27 13.95 -9.60
C ASN A 189 4.25 12.94 -8.97
N ILE A 190 4.01 11.64 -9.10
CA ILE A 190 4.86 10.56 -8.62
C ILE A 190 6.18 10.48 -9.41
N ASP A 191 6.15 10.73 -10.72
CA ASP A 191 7.33 10.71 -11.58
C ASP A 191 8.21 11.96 -11.43
N GLU A 192 7.59 13.11 -11.15
CA GLU A 192 8.28 14.38 -10.91
C GLU A 192 8.65 14.60 -9.44
N TYR A 193 8.31 13.67 -8.54
CA TYR A 193 8.59 13.81 -7.11
C TYR A 193 10.10 13.78 -6.82
N THR A 194 10.59 14.88 -6.27
CA THR A 194 12.01 15.08 -5.88
C THR A 194 12.14 15.52 -4.42
N GLY A 195 11.06 15.41 -3.64
CA GLY A 195 11.06 15.74 -2.22
C GLY A 195 11.64 14.63 -1.34
N ASP A 196 11.63 14.87 -0.03
CA ASP A 196 12.17 13.93 0.96
C ASP A 196 11.48 12.56 0.91
N ASN A 197 12.26 11.50 1.06
CA ASN A 197 11.74 10.16 1.20
C ASN A 197 11.91 9.67 2.64
N TRP A 198 10.82 9.54 3.38
CA TRP A 198 10.87 9.10 4.79
C TRP A 198 11.16 7.61 4.97
N ILE A 199 11.31 6.85 3.88
CA ILE A 199 11.81 5.47 3.95
C ILE A 199 13.21 5.41 4.58
N ASP A 200 14.03 6.44 4.37
CA ASP A 200 15.40 6.54 4.87
C ASP A 200 15.48 7.23 6.24
N LEU A 201 14.35 7.68 6.77
CA LEU A 201 14.30 8.33 8.07
C LEU A 201 14.55 7.30 9.18
N VAL A 202 15.57 7.55 10.00
CA VAL A 202 15.81 6.78 11.21
C VAL A 202 14.89 7.32 12.31
N VAL A 203 14.02 6.46 12.84
CA VAL A 203 13.06 6.82 13.89
C VAL A 203 13.65 6.42 15.24
N SER A 204 13.93 7.41 16.09
CA SER A 204 14.38 7.23 17.49
C SER A 204 13.23 7.38 18.48
#